data_AF-A0A7Y3EPI4-F1
#
_entry.id   AF-A0A7Y3EPI4-F1
#
_cell.length_a   1.000
_cell.length_b   1.000
_cell.length_c   1.000
_cell.angle_alpha   90.00
_cell.angle_beta   90.00
_cell.angle_gamma   90.00
#
_symmetry.space_group_name_H-M   'P 1'
#
loop_
_entity.id
_entity.type
_entity.pdbx_description
1 polymer ?
#
loop_
_entity_poly.entity_id
_entity_poly.type
_entity_poly.pdbx_seq_one_letter_code
_entity_poly.pdbx_strand_id
1 'polypeptide(L)'
;MAILNKIRQRSLVLIIVIAMALFSFVLADLFRTGGGGKAENIVATINGRDIKREDFMRKVENLQRQLGPSLTSTQAMNRIWDQELRKAVLDGQYEELGITVEREQMRELIKQNLAGFDEFKDDAGQFDENKLNEFIANLRDIAPEPALLGNSAITYESWTNFENDISAGGKYQMYFNMVKAGLTTTLAEGELEHKLENEKVDIKYVQVPYSSIQDSLIEVTKADIDAYIKKNPGKYEVEESRDILYVEFKEEPSEGDEEATENNLVELSKNPGFSDLENIATFINNNSDLAFTDRFLFREKMPANLVDSVYPLKVGETYG
;
A
#
# COMPACT_ATOMS: atom_id res chain seq x y z
N MET A 1 -21.17 52.87 61.58
CA MET A 1 -20.76 52.70 60.16
C MET A 1 -19.64 51.66 60.05
N ALA A 2 -19.95 50.36 59.99
CA ALA A 2 -18.89 49.32 59.93
C ALA A 2 -19.24 48.03 59.15
N ILE A 3 -20.45 47.93 58.57
CA ILE A 3 -20.90 46.69 57.89
C ILE A 3 -20.84 46.83 56.36
N LEU A 4 -21.13 48.02 55.81
CA LEU A 4 -21.07 48.23 54.34
C LEU A 4 -19.65 48.09 53.75
N ASN A 5 -18.61 48.43 54.51
CA ASN A 5 -17.22 48.35 54.01
C ASN A 5 -16.67 46.90 54.01
N LYS A 6 -17.23 46.00 54.84
CA LYS A 6 -16.89 44.57 54.86
C LYS A 6 -17.46 43.80 53.65
N ILE A 7 -18.57 44.26 53.08
CA ILE A 7 -19.17 43.66 51.87
C ILE A 7 -18.35 44.02 50.62
N ARG A 8 -17.85 45.27 50.49
CA ARG A 8 -16.95 45.65 49.39
C ARG A 8 -15.65 44.85 49.40
N GLN A 9 -15.04 44.58 50.56
CA GLN A 9 -13.81 43.77 50.63
C GLN A 9 -13.99 42.30 50.23
N ARG A 10 -15.20 41.72 50.41
CA ARG A 10 -15.49 40.34 49.98
C ARG A 10 -15.94 40.24 48.52
N SER A 11 -16.37 41.34 47.90
CA SER A 11 -16.76 41.36 46.48
C SER A 11 -15.59 41.02 45.55
N LEU A 12 -14.37 41.42 45.90
CA LEU A 12 -13.17 41.14 45.10
C LEU A 12 -12.79 39.65 45.17
N VAL A 13 -12.92 39.03 46.35
CA VAL A 13 -12.74 37.58 46.52
C VAL A 13 -13.82 36.80 45.75
N LEU A 14 -15.07 37.27 45.78
CA LEU A 14 -16.18 36.66 45.04
C LEU A 14 -15.94 36.69 43.52
N ILE A 15 -15.48 37.82 42.99
CA ILE A 15 -15.17 37.99 41.56
C ILE A 15 -14.02 37.04 41.15
N ILE A 16 -12.97 36.91 41.98
CA ILE A 16 -11.86 36.00 41.71
C ILE A 16 -12.30 34.54 41.70
N VAL A 17 -13.20 34.14 42.60
CA VAL A 17 -13.73 32.76 42.63
C VAL A 17 -14.58 32.46 41.40
N ILE A 18 -15.42 33.40 40.97
CA ILE A 18 -16.22 33.25 39.74
C ILE A 18 -15.32 33.20 38.50
N ALA A 19 -14.30 34.07 38.44
CA ALA A 19 -13.32 34.07 37.35
C ALA A 19 -12.51 32.76 37.31
N MET A 20 -12.09 32.22 38.45
CA MET A 20 -11.43 30.91 38.52
C MET A 20 -12.36 29.75 38.14
N ALA A 21 -13.64 29.81 38.52
CA ALA A 21 -14.62 28.79 38.14
C ALA A 21 -14.86 28.79 36.62
N LEU A 22 -15.00 29.96 36.01
CA LEU A 22 -15.13 30.10 34.55
C LEU A 22 -13.84 29.69 33.82
N PHE A 23 -12.66 30.05 34.36
CA PHE A 23 -11.38 29.66 33.79
C PHE A 23 -11.12 28.15 33.91
N SER A 24 -11.51 27.54 35.03
CA SER A 24 -11.43 26.08 35.23
C SER A 24 -12.43 25.32 34.35
N PHE A 25 -13.59 25.89 34.04
CA PHE A 25 -14.54 25.30 33.10
C PHE A 25 -13.98 25.26 31.67
N VAL A 26 -13.33 26.35 31.22
CA VAL A 26 -12.69 26.41 29.90
C VAL A 26 -11.48 25.45 29.82
N LEU A 27 -10.68 25.33 30.88
CA LEU A 27 -9.59 24.35 30.93
C LEU A 27 -10.09 22.91 31.04
N ALA A 28 -11.16 22.64 31.78
CA ALA A 28 -11.75 21.31 31.88
C ALA A 28 -12.29 20.81 30.53
N ASP A 29 -12.81 21.69 29.68
CA ASP A 29 -13.25 21.34 28.32
C ASP A 29 -12.08 21.03 27.37
N LEU A 30 -10.94 21.74 27.54
CA LEU A 30 -9.70 21.45 26.82
C LEU A 30 -9.06 20.11 27.22
N PHE A 31 -9.21 19.68 28.49
CA PHE A 31 -8.74 18.35 28.94
C PHE A 31 -9.73 17.22 28.62
N ARG A 32 -11.03 17.52 28.43
CA ARG A 32 -12.03 16.54 27.98
C ARG A 32 -11.90 16.15 26.51
N THR A 33 -11.19 16.93 25.71
CA THR A 33 -10.89 16.60 24.30
C THR A 33 -9.67 15.71 24.12
N GLY A 34 -8.98 15.31 25.21
CA GLY A 34 -7.64 14.72 25.19
C GLY A 34 -7.47 13.24 25.55
N GLY A 35 -8.52 12.47 25.89
CA GLY A 35 -8.30 11.06 26.22
C GLY A 35 -9.57 10.25 26.45
N GLY A 36 -9.83 9.28 25.57
CA GLY A 36 -10.80 8.20 25.84
C GLY A 36 -11.73 7.80 24.69
N GLY A 37 -12.00 8.67 23.71
CA GLY A 37 -12.96 8.38 22.62
C GLY A 37 -12.42 8.41 21.18
N LYS A 38 -11.20 8.91 20.95
CA LYS A 38 -10.60 8.95 19.61
C LYS A 38 -10.03 7.59 19.17
N ALA A 39 -9.43 6.83 20.10
CA ALA A 39 -8.81 5.54 19.79
C ALA A 39 -9.81 4.45 19.38
N GLU A 40 -11.07 4.52 19.86
CA GLU A 40 -12.10 3.56 19.46
C GLU A 40 -12.62 3.78 18.03
N ASN A 41 -12.37 4.92 17.38
CA ASN A 41 -12.92 5.21 16.05
C ASN A 41 -11.87 5.40 14.96
N ILE A 42 -10.60 5.14 15.26
CA ILE A 42 -9.47 5.25 14.33
C ILE A 42 -8.87 3.85 14.14
N VAL A 43 -8.64 3.46 12.89
CA VAL A 43 -7.96 2.21 12.51
C VAL A 43 -6.45 2.42 12.59
N ALA A 44 -5.96 3.54 12.05
CA ALA A 44 -4.58 3.94 12.13
C ALA A 44 -4.41 5.44 11.89
N THR A 45 -3.27 5.99 12.30
CA THR A 45 -2.84 7.35 11.97
C THR A 45 -1.54 7.26 11.18
N ILE A 46 -1.55 7.76 9.95
CA ILE A 46 -0.43 7.67 9.01
C ILE A 46 -0.08 9.10 8.58
N ASN A 47 1.17 9.53 8.82
CA ASN A 47 1.61 10.91 8.55
C ASN A 47 0.68 12.00 9.12
N GLY A 48 0.10 11.76 10.31
CA GLY A 48 -0.84 12.69 10.94
C GLY A 48 -2.26 12.69 10.36
N ARG A 49 -2.58 11.77 9.43
CA ARG A 49 -3.94 11.53 8.92
C ARG A 49 -4.56 10.32 9.59
N ASP A 50 -5.74 10.52 10.19
CA ASP A 50 -6.50 9.46 10.84
C ASP A 50 -7.39 8.72 9.83
N ILE A 51 -7.23 7.40 9.75
CA ILE A 51 -8.15 6.51 9.04
C ILE A 51 -9.27 6.15 10.00
N LYS A 52 -10.47 6.68 9.76
CA LYS A 52 -11.64 6.38 10.60
C LYS A 52 -12.16 4.98 10.33
N ARG A 53 -12.52 4.28 11.41
CA ARG A 53 -13.06 2.91 11.34
C ARG A 53 -14.33 2.80 10.52
N GLU A 54 -15.26 3.73 10.70
CA GLU A 54 -16.52 3.74 9.96
C GLU A 54 -16.29 3.85 8.45
N ASP A 55 -15.43 4.78 8.03
CA ASP A 55 -15.11 4.99 6.61
C ASP A 55 -14.36 3.79 6.01
N PHE A 56 -13.43 3.23 6.77
CA PHE A 56 -12.67 2.05 6.38
C PHE A 56 -13.57 0.82 6.20
N MET A 57 -14.39 0.50 7.19
CA MET A 57 -15.31 -0.65 7.11
C MET A 57 -16.34 -0.50 5.98
N ARG A 58 -16.82 0.73 5.73
CA ARG A 58 -17.73 1.00 4.60
C ARG A 58 -17.07 0.69 3.25
N LYS A 59 -15.79 1.04 3.07
CA LYS A 59 -15.02 0.72 1.86
C LYS A 59 -14.80 -0.78 1.70
N VAL A 60 -14.51 -1.48 2.80
CA VAL A 60 -14.33 -2.94 2.81
C VAL A 60 -15.62 -3.66 2.42
N GLU A 61 -16.75 -3.25 2.99
CA GLU A 61 -18.06 -3.80 2.63
C GLU A 61 -18.41 -3.54 1.16
N ASN A 62 -18.13 -2.33 0.65
CA ASN A 62 -18.32 -2.00 -0.76
C ASN A 62 -17.49 -2.90 -1.70
N LEU A 63 -16.21 -3.10 -1.39
CA LEU A 63 -15.32 -3.96 -2.17
C LEU A 63 -15.79 -5.42 -2.13
N GLN A 64 -16.21 -5.91 -0.97
CA GLN A 64 -16.74 -7.25 -0.81
C GLN A 64 -18.05 -7.46 -1.58
N ARG A 65 -18.95 -6.46 -1.59
CA ARG A 65 -20.17 -6.49 -2.41
C ARG A 65 -19.86 -6.54 -3.90
N GLN A 66 -18.86 -5.79 -4.36
CA GLN A 66 -18.51 -5.71 -5.78
C GLN A 66 -17.88 -7.01 -6.31
N LEU A 67 -17.01 -7.65 -5.52
CA LEU A 67 -16.28 -8.85 -5.94
C LEU A 67 -16.97 -10.16 -5.54
N GLY A 68 -18.00 -10.08 -4.69
CA GLY A 68 -18.82 -11.21 -4.30
C GLY A 68 -18.04 -12.27 -3.51
N PRO A 69 -18.51 -13.54 -3.50
CA PRO A 69 -17.93 -14.61 -2.68
C PRO A 69 -16.51 -15.02 -3.07
N SER A 70 -15.94 -14.46 -4.14
CA SER A 70 -14.57 -14.74 -4.60
C SER A 70 -13.48 -14.05 -3.76
N LEU A 71 -13.84 -13.10 -2.89
CA LEU A 71 -12.90 -12.40 -2.02
C LEU A 71 -13.31 -12.58 -0.55
N THR A 72 -12.37 -13.02 0.30
CA THR A 72 -12.63 -13.12 1.74
C THR A 72 -12.69 -11.72 2.37
N SER A 73 -13.34 -11.60 3.53
CA SER A 73 -13.40 -10.33 4.28
C SER A 73 -11.99 -9.80 4.60
N THR A 74 -11.07 -10.68 4.99
CA THR A 74 -9.67 -10.34 5.28
C THR A 74 -8.93 -9.83 4.05
N GLN A 75 -9.12 -10.48 2.89
CA GLN A 75 -8.53 -10.01 1.64
C GLN A 75 -9.09 -8.64 1.20
N ALA A 76 -10.38 -8.38 1.43
CA ALA A 76 -10.96 -7.07 1.19
C ALA A 76 -10.38 -6.02 2.14
N MET A 77 -10.23 -6.36 3.43
CA MET A 77 -9.60 -5.51 4.44
C MET A 77 -8.19 -5.10 4.05
N ASN A 78 -7.34 -6.07 3.70
CA ASN A 78 -5.94 -5.84 3.35
C ASN A 78 -5.81 -4.96 2.10
N ARG A 79 -6.67 -5.16 1.09
CA ARG A 79 -6.68 -4.29 -0.11
C ARG A 79 -7.03 -2.85 0.21
N ILE A 80 -8.07 -2.63 1.01
CA ILE A 80 -8.46 -1.27 1.41
C ILE A 80 -7.38 -0.66 2.30
N TRP A 81 -6.75 -1.45 3.18
CA TRP A 81 -5.63 -1.01 4.01
C TRP A 81 -4.47 -0.51 3.15
N ASP A 82 -4.01 -1.30 2.19
CA ASP A 82 -2.91 -0.92 1.29
C ASP A 82 -3.25 0.33 0.46
N GLN A 83 -4.51 0.48 0.06
CA GLN A 83 -4.99 1.67 -0.66
C GLN A 83 -4.93 2.92 0.24
N GLU A 84 -5.46 2.85 1.46
CA GLU A 84 -5.46 3.98 2.40
C GLU A 84 -4.05 4.33 2.87
N LEU A 85 -3.20 3.32 3.13
CA LEU A 85 -1.79 3.51 3.47
C LEU A 85 -1.06 4.26 2.35
N ARG A 86 -1.16 3.76 1.11
CA ARG A 86 -0.53 4.40 -0.06
C ARG A 86 -1.01 5.83 -0.24
N LYS A 87 -2.32 6.06 -0.09
CA LYS A 87 -2.92 7.39 -0.16
C LYS A 87 -2.36 8.31 0.93
N ALA A 88 -2.35 7.87 2.19
CA ALA A 88 -1.87 8.67 3.30
C ALA A 88 -0.36 8.99 3.20
N VAL A 89 0.43 8.08 2.62
CA VAL A 89 1.86 8.29 2.38
C VAL A 89 2.10 9.30 1.26
N LEU A 90 1.40 9.17 0.13
CA LEU A 90 1.69 9.94 -1.07
C LEU A 90 0.92 11.26 -1.19
N ASP A 91 -0.25 11.41 -0.55
CA ASP A 91 -1.05 12.62 -0.67
C ASP A 91 -0.28 13.87 -0.21
N GLY A 92 0.56 13.76 0.81
CA GLY A 92 1.44 14.87 1.22
C GLY A 92 2.43 15.28 0.13
N GLN A 93 3.00 14.31 -0.58
CA GLN A 93 3.88 14.55 -1.72
C GLN A 93 3.11 15.18 -2.89
N TYR A 94 1.87 14.76 -3.12
CA TYR A 94 1.02 15.35 -4.15
C TYR A 94 0.70 16.82 -3.85
N GLU A 95 0.38 17.15 -2.60
CA GLU A 95 0.10 18.51 -2.15
C GLU A 95 1.34 19.41 -2.26
N GLU A 96 2.51 18.92 -1.83
CA GLU A 96 3.77 19.66 -1.92
C GLU A 96 4.18 19.97 -3.37
N LEU A 97 3.98 19.01 -4.27
CA LEU A 97 4.30 19.15 -5.70
C LEU A 97 3.18 19.82 -6.52
N GLY A 98 2.03 20.12 -5.91
CA GLY A 98 0.87 20.67 -6.61
C GLY A 98 0.23 19.72 -7.64
N ILE A 99 0.33 18.40 -7.41
CA ILE A 99 -0.23 17.36 -8.27
C ILE A 99 -1.76 17.29 -8.10
N THR A 100 -2.48 17.76 -9.11
CA THR A 100 -3.93 17.66 -9.20
C THR A 100 -4.35 16.95 -10.49
N VAL A 101 -5.53 16.33 -10.47
CA VAL A 101 -6.18 15.79 -11.67
C VAL A 101 -7.29 16.77 -12.03
N GLU A 102 -7.02 17.56 -13.06
CA GLU A 102 -7.98 18.53 -13.58
C GLU A 102 -9.03 17.85 -14.46
N ARG A 103 -10.09 18.61 -14.81
CA ARG A 103 -11.26 18.09 -15.52
C ARG A 103 -10.94 17.32 -16.81
N GLU A 104 -10.03 17.83 -17.64
CA GLU A 104 -9.66 17.17 -18.90
C GLU A 104 -8.91 15.85 -18.66
N GLN A 105 -7.95 15.86 -17.72
CA GLN A 105 -7.25 14.65 -17.33
C GLN A 105 -8.20 13.62 -16.71
N MET A 106 -9.14 14.08 -15.89
CA MET A 106 -10.18 13.23 -15.31
C MET A 106 -11.02 12.55 -16.40
N ARG A 107 -11.43 13.30 -17.44
CA ARG A 107 -12.18 12.76 -18.57
C ARG A 107 -11.38 11.70 -19.32
N GLU A 108 -10.11 11.97 -19.60
CA GLU A 108 -9.24 11.00 -20.29
C GLU A 108 -9.06 9.72 -19.46
N LEU A 109 -8.86 9.84 -18.14
CA LEU A 109 -8.77 8.68 -17.26
C LEU A 109 -10.09 7.89 -17.20
N ILE A 110 -11.25 8.55 -17.15
CA ILE A 110 -12.56 7.91 -17.19
C ILE A 110 -12.75 7.19 -18.53
N LYS A 111 -12.43 7.84 -19.64
CA LYS A 111 -12.49 7.26 -20.98
C LYS A 111 -11.64 5.99 -21.07
N GLN A 112 -10.42 5.99 -20.54
CA GLN A 112 -9.55 4.81 -20.52
C GLN A 112 -10.15 3.66 -19.70
N ASN A 113 -10.73 3.96 -18.54
CA ASN A 113 -11.36 2.94 -17.69
C ASN A 113 -12.67 2.40 -18.27
N LEU A 114 -13.37 3.20 -19.09
CA LEU A 114 -14.68 2.86 -19.63
C LEU A 114 -14.66 2.44 -21.11
N ALA A 115 -13.50 2.39 -21.75
CA ALA A 115 -13.35 2.02 -23.16
C ALA A 115 -13.91 0.62 -23.51
N GLY A 116 -14.05 -0.26 -22.50
CA GLY A 116 -14.63 -1.59 -22.66
C GLY A 116 -16.17 -1.62 -22.75
N PHE A 117 -16.87 -0.56 -22.34
CA PHE A 117 -18.33 -0.53 -22.30
C PHE A 117 -18.89 0.06 -23.59
N ASP A 118 -19.81 -0.67 -24.23
CA ASP A 118 -20.40 -0.26 -25.51
C ASP A 118 -21.40 0.89 -25.35
N GLU A 119 -21.94 1.07 -24.14
CA GLU A 119 -22.83 2.17 -23.76
C GLU A 119 -22.19 3.55 -23.93
N PHE A 120 -20.85 3.62 -23.88
CA PHE A 120 -20.10 4.86 -24.08
C PHE A 120 -19.47 4.98 -25.47
N LYS A 121 -19.83 4.12 -26.42
CA LYS A 121 -19.32 4.18 -27.80
C LYS A 121 -20.36 4.74 -28.76
N ASP A 122 -19.92 5.48 -29.77
CA ASP A 122 -20.74 5.89 -30.91
C ASP A 122 -20.92 4.75 -31.93
N ASP A 123 -21.63 5.04 -33.03
CA ASP A 123 -21.87 4.08 -34.12
C ASP A 123 -20.59 3.63 -34.84
N ALA A 124 -19.49 4.39 -34.71
CA ALA A 124 -18.17 4.05 -35.23
C ALA A 124 -17.31 3.27 -34.22
N GLY A 125 -17.84 2.97 -33.04
CA GLY A 125 -17.14 2.27 -31.96
C GLY A 125 -16.14 3.15 -31.19
N GLN A 126 -16.17 4.47 -31.40
CA GLN A 126 -15.31 5.42 -30.69
C GLN A 126 -15.99 5.90 -29.42
N PHE A 127 -15.22 6.24 -28.39
CA PHE A 127 -15.77 6.76 -27.15
C PHE A 127 -16.49 8.10 -27.37
N ASP A 128 -17.75 8.19 -26.95
CA ASP A 128 -18.59 9.38 -27.07
C ASP A 128 -18.77 10.06 -25.70
N GLU A 129 -18.17 11.23 -25.56
CA GLU A 129 -18.27 12.03 -24.32
C GLU A 129 -19.69 12.49 -24.02
N ASN A 130 -20.57 12.65 -25.01
CA ASN A 130 -21.95 13.06 -24.77
C ASN A 130 -22.72 11.94 -24.09
N LYS A 131 -22.53 10.69 -24.52
CA LYS A 131 -23.13 9.51 -23.85
C LYS A 131 -22.68 9.39 -22.41
N LEU A 132 -21.39 9.65 -22.13
CA LEU A 132 -20.89 9.71 -20.76
C LEU A 132 -21.59 10.79 -19.94
N ASN A 133 -21.68 12.02 -20.46
CA ASN A 133 -22.33 13.12 -19.75
C ASN A 133 -23.83 12.86 -19.51
N GLU A 134 -24.53 12.30 -20.48
CA GLU A 134 -25.95 11.91 -20.36
C GLU A 134 -26.13 10.82 -19.30
N PHE A 135 -25.25 9.82 -19.29
CA PHE A 135 -25.27 8.75 -18.29
C PHE A 135 -25.09 9.30 -16.87
N ILE A 136 -24.11 10.18 -16.66
CA ILE A 136 -23.85 10.82 -15.35
C ILE A 136 -25.03 11.70 -14.94
N ALA A 137 -25.57 12.49 -15.86
CA ALA A 137 -26.72 13.35 -15.60
C ALA A 137 -27.94 12.52 -15.19
N ASN A 138 -28.23 11.46 -15.93
CA ASN A 138 -29.33 10.54 -15.62
C ASN A 138 -29.13 9.86 -14.25
N LEU A 139 -27.93 9.35 -13.97
CA LEU A 139 -27.59 8.77 -12.66
C LEU A 139 -27.84 9.75 -11.50
N ARG A 140 -27.47 11.02 -11.69
CA ARG A 140 -27.69 12.07 -10.69
C ARG A 140 -29.17 12.36 -10.48
N ASP A 141 -29.95 12.37 -11.55
CA ASP A 141 -31.39 12.67 -11.51
C ASP A 141 -32.20 11.56 -10.85
N ILE A 142 -31.81 10.30 -11.03
CA ILE A 142 -32.50 9.14 -10.42
C ILE A 142 -31.99 8.80 -9.01
N ALA A 143 -30.94 9.47 -8.51
CA ALA A 143 -30.34 9.14 -7.22
C ALA A 143 -31.39 9.12 -6.08
N PRO A 144 -31.39 8.09 -5.21
CA PRO A 144 -30.38 7.05 -5.04
C PRO A 144 -30.60 5.78 -5.88
N GLU A 145 -31.56 5.77 -6.80
CA GLU A 145 -31.87 4.58 -7.61
C GLU A 145 -30.70 4.20 -8.53
N PRO A 146 -30.47 2.90 -8.78
CA PRO A 146 -29.40 2.44 -9.65
C PRO A 146 -29.77 2.55 -11.14
N ALA A 147 -28.79 2.84 -11.98
CA ALA A 147 -28.83 2.58 -13.42
C ALA A 147 -28.04 1.31 -13.75
N LEU A 148 -28.21 0.77 -14.95
CA LEU A 148 -27.38 -0.33 -15.45
C LEU A 148 -26.17 0.22 -16.21
N LEU A 149 -25.00 -0.35 -15.94
CA LEU A 149 -23.79 -0.19 -16.71
C LEU A 149 -23.23 -1.58 -17.02
N GLY A 150 -23.28 -2.00 -18.29
CA GLY A 150 -23.08 -3.39 -18.66
C GLY A 150 -24.07 -4.30 -17.94
N ASN A 151 -23.54 -5.31 -17.24
CA ASN A 151 -24.34 -6.26 -16.46
C ASN A 151 -24.43 -5.91 -14.97
N SER A 152 -24.04 -4.69 -14.58
CA SER A 152 -23.94 -4.28 -13.18
C SER A 152 -24.81 -3.06 -12.89
N ALA A 153 -25.44 -3.06 -11.71
CA ALA A 153 -26.17 -1.90 -11.21
C ALA A 153 -25.19 -0.91 -10.57
N ILE A 154 -25.33 0.37 -10.89
CA ILE A 154 -24.47 1.45 -10.40
C ILE A 154 -25.33 2.64 -9.94
N THR A 155 -25.01 3.20 -8.77
CA THR A 155 -25.66 4.39 -8.21
C THR A 155 -24.77 5.62 -8.36
N TYR A 156 -25.35 6.83 -8.21
CA TYR A 156 -24.58 8.08 -8.24
C TYR A 156 -23.48 8.16 -7.17
N GLU A 157 -23.71 7.56 -5.99
CA GLU A 157 -22.70 7.46 -4.94
C GLU A 157 -21.52 6.58 -5.37
N SER A 158 -21.81 5.38 -5.92
CA SER A 158 -20.74 4.50 -6.43
C SER A 158 -19.98 5.13 -7.60
N TRP A 159 -20.65 5.94 -8.42
CA TRP A 159 -19.99 6.71 -9.47
C TRP A 159 -19.03 7.76 -8.90
N THR A 160 -19.45 8.50 -7.88
CA THR A 160 -18.59 9.49 -7.21
C THR A 160 -17.36 8.82 -6.58
N ASN A 161 -17.52 7.63 -5.99
CA ASN A 161 -16.40 6.84 -5.47
C ASN A 161 -15.45 6.40 -6.58
N PHE A 162 -16.00 5.91 -7.70
CA PHE A 162 -15.22 5.55 -8.89
C PHE A 162 -14.42 6.73 -9.45
N GLU A 163 -15.00 7.93 -9.55
CA GLU A 163 -14.28 9.14 -9.98
C GLU A 163 -13.11 9.46 -9.03
N ASN A 164 -13.33 9.35 -7.72
CA ASN A 164 -12.28 9.57 -6.71
C ASN A 164 -11.15 8.55 -6.81
N ASP A 165 -11.47 7.26 -7.04
CA ASP A 165 -10.49 6.19 -7.17
C ASP A 165 -9.65 6.36 -8.45
N ILE A 166 -10.29 6.71 -9.58
CA ILE A 166 -9.57 7.02 -10.81
C ILE A 166 -8.67 8.25 -10.63
N SER A 167 -9.16 9.30 -9.97
CA SER A 167 -8.37 10.50 -9.69
C SER A 167 -7.14 10.15 -8.85
N ALA A 168 -7.29 9.35 -7.80
CA ALA A 168 -6.17 8.87 -6.97
C ALA A 168 -5.16 8.05 -7.79
N GLY A 169 -5.62 7.14 -8.66
CA GLY A 169 -4.77 6.39 -9.57
C GLY A 169 -4.02 7.28 -10.57
N GLY A 170 -4.70 8.31 -11.09
CA GLY A 170 -4.11 9.32 -11.98
C GLY A 170 -2.97 10.10 -11.31
N LYS A 171 -3.18 10.58 -10.08
CA LYS A 171 -2.14 11.26 -9.30
C LYS A 171 -0.92 10.36 -9.04
N TYR A 172 -1.18 9.10 -8.70
CA TYR A 172 -0.14 8.09 -8.51
C TYR A 172 0.70 7.91 -9.77
N GLN A 173 0.06 7.70 -10.92
CA GLN A 173 0.76 7.53 -12.18
C GLN A 173 1.55 8.79 -12.56
N MET A 174 0.97 9.98 -12.38
CA MET A 174 1.63 11.24 -12.70
C MET A 174 2.90 11.43 -11.86
N TYR A 175 2.82 11.19 -10.55
CA TYR A 175 3.99 11.24 -9.65
C TYR A 175 5.10 10.31 -10.11
N PHE A 176 4.80 9.03 -10.34
CA PHE A 176 5.82 8.06 -10.76
C PHE A 176 6.35 8.31 -12.17
N ASN A 177 5.54 8.86 -13.07
CA ASN A 177 6.00 9.28 -14.39
C ASN A 177 7.00 10.43 -14.28
N MET A 178 6.79 11.40 -13.37
CA MET A 178 7.76 12.45 -13.13
C MET A 178 9.07 11.90 -12.55
N VAL A 179 8.98 10.99 -11.58
CA VAL A 179 10.17 10.31 -11.02
C VAL A 179 10.94 9.58 -12.13
N LYS A 180 10.25 8.81 -12.98
CA LYS A 180 10.86 8.11 -14.11
C LYS A 180 11.45 9.07 -15.13
N ALA A 181 10.80 10.19 -15.42
CA ALA A 181 11.32 11.19 -16.34
C ALA A 181 12.59 11.88 -15.82
N GLY A 182 12.79 11.93 -14.50
CA GLY A 182 14.03 12.38 -13.88
C GLY A 182 15.20 11.40 -14.02
N LEU A 183 14.94 10.14 -14.35
CA LEU A 183 15.96 9.12 -14.60
C LEU A 183 16.31 9.15 -16.10
N THR A 184 17.31 9.94 -16.48
CA THR A 184 17.73 10.07 -17.88
C THR A 184 19.01 9.28 -18.14
N THR A 185 19.04 8.51 -19.24
CA THR A 185 20.27 8.00 -19.85
C THR A 185 20.96 9.11 -20.64
N THR A 186 22.29 9.14 -20.60
CA THR A 186 23.11 10.11 -21.34
C THR A 186 23.28 9.71 -22.81
N LEU A 187 23.53 10.69 -23.68
CA LEU A 187 23.87 10.41 -25.09
C LEU A 187 25.12 9.53 -25.23
N ALA A 188 26.06 9.63 -24.30
CA ALA A 188 27.29 8.81 -24.29
C ALA A 188 26.98 7.33 -24.04
N GLU A 189 26.08 7.02 -23.10
CA GLU A 189 25.61 5.66 -22.85
C GLU A 189 24.85 5.10 -24.07
N GLY A 190 24.02 5.93 -24.72
CA GLY A 190 23.34 5.54 -25.96
C GLY A 190 24.29 5.28 -27.14
N GLU A 191 25.34 6.09 -27.29
CA GLU A 191 26.38 5.88 -28.31
C GLU A 191 27.19 4.61 -28.04
N LEU A 192 27.52 4.35 -26.77
CA LEU A 192 28.22 3.14 -26.36
C LEU A 192 27.39 1.89 -26.67
N GLU A 193 26.11 1.86 -26.27
CA GLU A 193 25.22 0.73 -26.54
C GLU A 193 25.09 0.48 -28.05
N HIS A 194 24.88 1.53 -28.84
CA HIS A 194 24.83 1.44 -30.30
C HIS A 194 26.13 0.85 -30.89
N LYS A 195 27.30 1.28 -30.38
CA LYS A 195 28.59 0.71 -30.81
C LYS A 195 28.70 -0.76 -30.43
N LEU A 196 28.34 -1.14 -29.20
CA LEU A 196 28.41 -2.53 -28.74
C LEU A 196 27.47 -3.46 -29.54
N GLU A 197 26.29 -2.98 -29.93
CA GLU A 197 25.35 -3.76 -30.74
C GLU A 197 25.79 -3.92 -32.21
N ASN A 198 26.38 -2.87 -32.80
CA ASN A 198 26.63 -2.82 -34.24
C ASN A 198 28.10 -3.11 -34.63
N GLU A 199 29.06 -2.81 -33.78
CA GLU A 199 30.48 -3.04 -34.03
C GLU A 199 30.91 -4.42 -33.48
N LYS A 200 30.46 -5.47 -34.17
CA LYS A 200 30.87 -6.84 -33.86
C LYS A 200 32.19 -7.16 -34.54
N VAL A 201 33.14 -7.72 -33.78
CA VAL A 201 34.43 -8.19 -34.29
C VAL A 201 34.65 -9.66 -33.98
N ASP A 202 35.08 -10.42 -34.98
CA ASP A 202 35.46 -11.82 -34.81
C ASP A 202 36.92 -11.93 -34.36
N ILE A 203 37.15 -12.40 -33.13
CA ILE A 203 38.48 -12.50 -32.54
C ILE A 203 38.83 -13.97 -32.27
N LYS A 204 40.00 -14.41 -32.76
CA LYS A 204 40.63 -15.65 -32.32
C LYS A 204 41.70 -15.31 -31.29
N TYR A 205 41.55 -15.80 -30.07
CA TYR A 205 42.51 -15.61 -29.00
C TYR A 205 42.82 -16.95 -28.31
N VAL A 206 44.00 -17.01 -27.70
CA VAL A 206 44.39 -18.13 -26.84
C VAL A 206 44.53 -17.55 -25.44
N GLN A 207 43.72 -18.05 -24.50
CA GLN A 207 43.78 -17.64 -23.11
C GLN A 207 44.49 -18.72 -22.31
N VAL A 208 45.58 -18.33 -21.66
CA VAL A 208 46.20 -19.15 -20.62
C VAL A 208 45.65 -18.65 -19.28
N PRO A 209 44.80 -19.42 -18.60
CA PRO A 209 44.21 -18.99 -17.34
C PRO A 209 45.31 -18.91 -16.27
N TYR A 210 45.33 -17.84 -15.47
CA TYR A 210 46.34 -17.69 -14.41
C TYR A 210 46.34 -18.84 -13.40
N SER A 211 45.19 -19.51 -13.21
CA SER A 211 45.06 -20.72 -12.40
C SER A 211 45.87 -21.92 -12.90
N SER A 212 46.43 -21.90 -14.11
CA SER A 212 47.35 -22.93 -14.57
C SER A 212 48.75 -22.83 -13.94
N ILE A 213 49.03 -21.73 -13.23
CA ILE A 213 50.28 -21.50 -12.50
C ILE A 213 49.98 -21.69 -11.02
N GLN A 214 50.76 -22.52 -10.32
CA GLN A 214 50.61 -22.66 -8.87
C GLN A 214 51.10 -21.39 -8.16
N ASP A 215 50.30 -20.86 -7.25
CA ASP A 215 50.63 -19.67 -6.44
C ASP A 215 51.95 -19.82 -5.67
N SER A 216 52.33 -21.06 -5.31
CA SER A 216 53.59 -21.37 -4.63
C SER A 216 54.84 -21.06 -5.48
N LEU A 217 54.70 -20.88 -6.80
CA LEU A 217 55.80 -20.61 -7.73
C LEU A 217 56.09 -19.10 -7.88
N ILE A 218 55.24 -18.21 -7.35
CA ILE A 218 55.36 -16.76 -7.52
C ILE A 218 55.16 -16.06 -6.17
N GLU A 219 56.15 -15.25 -5.77
CA GLU A 219 56.04 -14.36 -4.62
C GLU A 219 55.81 -12.93 -5.12
N VAL A 220 54.68 -12.31 -4.75
CA VAL A 220 54.35 -10.93 -5.13
C VAL A 220 54.57 -10.01 -3.93
N THR A 221 55.49 -9.06 -4.06
CA THR A 221 55.75 -8.09 -2.99
C THR A 221 54.86 -6.84 -3.16
N LYS A 222 54.67 -6.08 -2.07
CA LYS A 222 53.98 -4.78 -2.14
C LYS A 222 54.64 -3.80 -3.10
N ALA A 223 55.97 -3.86 -3.23
CA ALA A 223 56.71 -3.00 -4.14
C ALA A 223 56.38 -3.32 -5.61
N ASP A 224 56.18 -4.60 -5.95
CA ASP A 224 55.78 -5.02 -7.30
C ASP A 224 54.38 -4.52 -7.65
N ILE A 225 53.46 -4.56 -6.68
CA ILE A 225 52.09 -4.03 -6.82
C ILE A 225 52.13 -2.51 -7.06
N ASP A 226 52.84 -1.76 -6.23
CA ASP A 226 52.97 -0.31 -6.37
C ASP A 226 53.61 0.10 -7.71
N ALA A 227 54.64 -0.63 -8.14
CA ALA A 227 55.29 -0.41 -9.42
C ALA A 227 54.35 -0.69 -10.60
N TYR A 228 53.56 -1.77 -10.52
CA TYR A 228 52.60 -2.12 -11.56
C TYR A 228 51.45 -1.11 -11.66
N ILE A 229 50.91 -0.65 -10.53
CA ILE A 229 49.88 0.40 -10.49
C ILE A 229 50.40 1.68 -11.12
N LYS A 230 51.59 2.15 -10.72
CA LYS A 230 52.22 3.35 -11.29
C LYS A 230 52.50 3.24 -12.79
N LYS A 231 52.79 2.03 -13.28
CA LYS A 231 53.06 1.78 -14.71
C LYS A 231 51.80 1.69 -15.55
N ASN A 232 50.64 1.38 -14.95
CA ASN A 232 49.37 1.20 -15.65
C ASN A 232 48.28 2.13 -15.10
N PRO A 233 48.51 3.45 -14.99
CA PRO A 233 47.60 4.35 -14.28
C PRO A 233 46.17 4.32 -14.83
N GLY A 234 45.98 4.23 -16.16
CA GLY A 234 44.65 4.19 -16.77
C GLY A 234 43.83 2.91 -16.50
N LYS A 235 44.43 1.85 -15.92
CA LYS A 235 43.68 0.65 -15.46
C LYS A 235 43.23 0.77 -14.01
N TYR A 236 43.78 1.74 -13.28
CA TYR A 236 43.54 1.98 -11.87
C TYR A 236 43.00 3.39 -11.63
N GLU A 237 42.66 4.10 -12.71
CA GLU A 237 41.93 5.34 -12.69
C GLU A 237 40.49 4.98 -12.33
N VAL A 238 40.04 5.51 -11.19
CA VAL A 238 38.69 5.30 -10.72
C VAL A 238 37.83 6.31 -11.45
N GLU A 239 36.85 5.84 -12.22
CA GLU A 239 35.85 6.72 -12.84
C GLU A 239 35.12 7.53 -11.75
N GLU A 240 34.58 8.69 -12.11
CA GLU A 240 33.78 9.49 -11.16
C GLU A 240 32.63 8.64 -10.60
N SER A 241 32.80 8.17 -9.37
CA SER A 241 31.73 7.53 -8.61
C SER A 241 31.00 8.57 -7.76
N ARG A 242 29.74 8.27 -7.45
CA ARG A 242 28.96 9.00 -6.46
C ARG A 242 28.51 7.99 -5.41
N ASP A 243 28.75 8.32 -4.15
CA ASP A 243 28.28 7.50 -3.04
C ASP A 243 26.81 7.86 -2.77
N ILE A 244 25.91 6.92 -3.04
CA ILE A 244 24.50 7.02 -2.66
C ILE A 244 24.35 6.31 -1.32
N LEU A 245 24.20 7.07 -0.24
CA LEU A 245 23.76 6.52 1.04
C LEU A 245 22.24 6.46 1.04
N TYR A 246 21.70 5.24 0.99
CA TYR A 246 20.30 4.98 1.27
C TYR A 246 20.19 4.15 2.55
N VAL A 247 19.12 4.35 3.29
CA VAL A 247 18.76 3.49 4.42
C VAL A 247 17.54 2.71 3.98
N GLU A 248 17.70 1.39 3.91
CA GLU A 248 16.60 0.47 3.71
C GLU A 248 16.02 0.12 5.08
N PHE A 249 14.78 0.54 5.33
CA PHE A 249 14.02 0.07 6.48
C PHE A 249 13.25 -1.16 6.03
N LYS A 250 13.80 -2.34 6.32
CA LYS A 250 13.06 -3.60 6.13
C LYS A 250 12.05 -3.72 7.26
N GLU A 251 10.78 -3.77 6.89
CA GLU A 251 9.69 -4.10 7.80
C GLU A 251 9.63 -5.63 7.91
N GLU A 252 10.50 -6.19 8.74
CA GLU A 252 10.48 -7.60 9.11
C GLU A 252 9.72 -7.75 10.45
N PRO A 253 8.93 -8.82 10.63
CA PRO A 253 8.26 -9.09 11.89
C PRO A 253 9.26 -9.11 13.05
N SER A 254 8.91 -8.49 14.18
CA SER A 254 9.74 -8.66 15.37
C SER A 254 9.51 -10.05 15.99
N GLU A 255 10.46 -10.53 16.79
CA GLU A 255 10.30 -11.80 17.54
C GLU A 255 9.02 -11.81 18.39
N GLY A 256 8.62 -10.64 18.93
CA GLY A 256 7.36 -10.49 19.66
C GLY A 256 6.12 -10.60 18.78
N ASP A 257 6.19 -10.12 17.53
CA ASP A 257 5.09 -10.25 16.56
C ASP A 257 4.94 -11.71 16.09
N GLU A 258 6.07 -12.41 15.91
CA GLU A 258 6.10 -13.84 15.61
C GLU A 258 5.46 -14.66 16.74
N GLU A 259 5.91 -14.45 17.99
CA GLU A 259 5.38 -15.16 19.16
C GLU A 259 3.88 -14.84 19.40
N ALA A 260 3.48 -13.59 19.22
CA ALA A 260 2.07 -13.20 19.34
C ALA A 260 1.20 -13.87 18.27
N THR A 261 1.70 -13.94 17.03
CA THR A 261 1.00 -14.61 15.93
C THR A 261 0.90 -16.11 16.15
N GLU A 262 1.98 -16.76 16.60
CA GLU A 262 1.98 -18.18 16.93
C GLU A 262 0.96 -18.48 18.05
N ASN A 263 0.94 -17.69 19.11
CA ASN A 263 0.00 -17.84 20.20
C ASN A 263 -1.46 -17.67 19.73
N ASN A 264 -1.74 -16.66 18.89
CA ASN A 264 -3.06 -16.44 18.32
C ASN A 264 -3.52 -17.63 17.45
N LEU A 265 -2.62 -18.22 16.66
CA LEU A 265 -2.91 -19.39 15.84
C LEU A 265 -3.19 -20.63 16.70
N VAL A 266 -2.41 -20.83 17.77
CA VAL A 266 -2.61 -21.92 18.73
C VAL A 266 -3.93 -21.75 19.49
N GLU A 267 -4.34 -20.53 19.80
CA GLU A 267 -5.63 -20.25 20.43
C GLU A 267 -6.78 -20.53 19.46
N LEU A 268 -6.69 -20.05 18.22
CA LEU A 268 -7.68 -20.30 17.17
C LEU A 268 -7.85 -21.78 16.85
N SER A 269 -6.79 -22.59 16.93
CA SER A 269 -6.86 -24.03 16.68
C SER A 269 -7.50 -24.83 17.83
N LYS A 270 -7.54 -24.25 19.04
CA LYS A 270 -8.06 -24.90 20.25
C LYS A 270 -9.46 -24.45 20.64
N ASN A 271 -9.90 -23.25 20.24
CA ASN A 271 -11.15 -22.67 20.70
C ASN A 271 -11.87 -21.81 19.62
N PRO A 272 -12.79 -22.38 18.84
CA PRO A 272 -13.23 -23.79 18.85
C PRO A 272 -12.17 -24.70 18.22
N GLY A 273 -12.01 -25.91 18.74
CA GLY A 273 -11.20 -26.91 18.04
C GLY A 273 -11.75 -27.15 16.63
N PHE A 274 -10.88 -27.34 15.63
CA PHE A 274 -11.34 -27.59 14.25
C PHE A 274 -12.33 -28.77 14.14
N SER A 275 -12.22 -29.74 15.04
CA SER A 275 -13.10 -30.91 15.16
C SER A 275 -14.51 -30.60 15.70
N ASP A 276 -14.67 -29.45 16.37
CA ASP A 276 -15.92 -29.03 17.02
C ASP A 276 -16.74 -28.05 16.15
N LEU A 277 -16.21 -27.69 14.97
CA LEU A 277 -16.85 -26.73 14.06
C LEU A 277 -17.92 -27.39 13.19
N GLU A 278 -19.14 -26.86 13.21
CA GLU A 278 -20.21 -27.29 12.30
C GLU A 278 -19.92 -26.91 10.83
N ASN A 279 -19.20 -25.81 10.59
CA ASN A 279 -18.86 -25.34 9.26
C ASN A 279 -17.41 -24.83 9.21
N ILE A 280 -16.50 -25.75 8.91
CA ILE A 280 -15.06 -25.46 8.77
C ILE A 280 -14.78 -24.46 7.64
N ALA A 281 -15.57 -24.48 6.56
CA ALA A 281 -15.36 -23.60 5.42
C ALA A 281 -15.58 -22.13 5.79
N THR A 282 -16.67 -21.83 6.50
CA THR A 282 -16.95 -20.49 7.00
C THR A 282 -15.90 -20.03 8.01
N PHE A 283 -15.49 -20.92 8.92
CA PHE A 283 -14.45 -20.59 9.90
C PHE A 283 -13.12 -20.23 9.23
N ILE A 284 -12.64 -21.05 8.29
CA ILE A 284 -11.40 -20.79 7.56
C ILE A 284 -11.50 -19.49 6.76
N ASN A 285 -12.59 -19.27 6.02
CA ASN A 285 -12.75 -18.05 5.22
C ASN A 285 -12.82 -16.76 6.05
N ASN A 286 -13.18 -16.85 7.33
CA ASN A 286 -13.24 -15.70 8.24
C ASN A 286 -11.91 -15.43 8.97
N ASN A 287 -11.07 -16.46 9.13
CA ASN A 287 -9.84 -16.38 9.94
C ASN A 287 -8.55 -16.62 9.15
N SER A 288 -8.64 -16.84 7.83
CA SER A 288 -7.49 -17.08 6.95
C SER A 288 -7.44 -16.11 5.78
N ASP A 289 -6.22 -15.74 5.39
CA ASP A 289 -5.94 -15.03 4.14
C ASP A 289 -6.17 -15.90 2.90
N LEU A 290 -6.23 -17.22 3.07
CA LEU A 290 -6.49 -18.18 2.01
C LEU A 290 -7.92 -18.71 2.12
N ALA A 291 -8.62 -18.73 0.99
CA ALA A 291 -9.96 -19.28 0.92
C ALA A 291 -9.95 -20.79 1.18
N PHE A 292 -10.96 -21.26 1.89
CA PHE A 292 -11.20 -22.69 2.10
C PHE A 292 -11.29 -23.41 0.76
N THR A 293 -10.59 -24.54 0.69
CA THR A 293 -10.46 -25.31 -0.53
C THR A 293 -10.91 -26.75 -0.27
N ASP A 294 -12.08 -27.11 -0.78
CA ASP A 294 -12.57 -28.49 -0.76
C ASP A 294 -12.21 -29.19 -2.07
N ARG A 295 -11.02 -29.80 -2.11
CA ARG A 295 -10.60 -30.59 -3.28
C ARG A 295 -9.72 -31.77 -2.89
N PHE A 296 -9.87 -32.87 -3.63
CA PHE A 296 -8.95 -34.00 -3.53
C PHE A 296 -7.61 -33.65 -4.20
N LEU A 297 -6.51 -33.90 -3.49
CA LEU A 297 -5.15 -33.73 -4.01
C LEU A 297 -4.43 -35.08 -4.04
N PHE A 298 -3.72 -35.35 -5.12
CA PHE A 298 -2.75 -36.44 -5.16
C PHE A 298 -1.52 -36.07 -4.31
N ARG A 299 -0.86 -37.07 -3.71
CA ARG A 299 0.34 -36.87 -2.89
C ARG A 299 1.38 -35.97 -3.56
N GLU A 300 1.61 -36.17 -4.86
CA GLU A 300 2.59 -35.42 -5.66
C GLU A 300 2.25 -33.94 -5.89
N LYS A 301 1.00 -33.54 -5.63
CA LYS A 301 0.50 -32.17 -5.78
C LYS A 301 0.37 -31.43 -4.44
N MET A 302 0.69 -32.09 -3.33
CA MET A 302 0.71 -31.44 -2.01
C MET A 302 2.05 -30.72 -1.78
N PRO A 303 2.08 -29.64 -0.99
CA PRO A 303 3.31 -28.96 -0.61
C PRO A 303 4.31 -29.92 0.06
N ALA A 304 5.56 -29.89 -0.39
CA ALA A 304 6.59 -30.84 0.08
C ALA A 304 6.84 -30.76 1.59
N ASN A 305 6.65 -29.57 2.19
CA ASN A 305 6.77 -29.33 3.63
C ASN A 305 5.60 -29.88 4.46
N LEU A 306 4.48 -30.25 3.84
CA LEU A 306 3.27 -30.73 4.55
C LEU A 306 2.93 -32.19 4.25
N VAL A 307 3.39 -32.74 3.13
CA VAL A 307 2.89 -34.02 2.61
C VAL A 307 3.11 -35.19 3.59
N ASP A 308 4.26 -35.26 4.24
CA ASP A 308 4.58 -36.39 5.12
C ASP A 308 3.85 -36.31 6.46
N SER A 309 3.38 -35.11 6.86
CA SER A 309 2.62 -34.91 8.08
C SER A 309 1.12 -34.98 7.88
N VAL A 310 0.60 -34.55 6.72
CA VAL A 310 -0.84 -34.49 6.43
C VAL A 310 -1.35 -35.77 5.77
N TYR A 311 -0.58 -36.38 4.86
CA TYR A 311 -1.01 -37.57 4.14
C TYR A 311 -1.34 -38.81 5.00
N PRO A 312 -0.67 -39.09 6.13
CA PRO A 312 -1.01 -40.24 6.98
C PRO A 312 -2.22 -40.01 7.89
N LEU A 313 -2.76 -38.79 7.95
CA LEU A 313 -3.89 -38.46 8.82
C LEU A 313 -5.18 -39.13 8.36
N LYS A 314 -6.03 -39.48 9.32
CA LYS A 314 -7.37 -40.00 9.07
C LYS A 314 -8.36 -38.87 8.84
N VAL A 315 -9.50 -39.22 8.25
CA VAL A 315 -10.62 -38.28 8.08
C VAL A 315 -11.02 -37.71 9.45
N GLY A 316 -11.02 -36.38 9.56
CA GLY A 316 -11.35 -35.65 10.79
C GLY A 316 -10.16 -35.33 11.69
N GLU A 317 -8.95 -35.79 11.36
CA GLU A 317 -7.72 -35.38 12.06
C GLU A 317 -7.17 -34.07 11.47
N THR A 318 -6.50 -33.29 12.32
CA THR A 318 -5.97 -31.96 12.00
C THR A 318 -4.46 -31.93 12.24
N TYR A 319 -3.76 -30.99 11.59
CA TYR A 319 -2.32 -30.81 11.70
C TYR A 319 -1.99 -29.33 11.78
N GLY A 320 -1.14 -28.96 12.75
CA GLY A 320 -0.80 -27.59 13.09
C GLY A 320 -0.61 -27.41 14.59
#